data_AF-A0A942GDW9-F1
#
_entry.id   AF-A0A942GDW9-F1
#
_cell.length_a   1.000
_cell.length_b   1.000
_cell.length_c   1.000
_cell.angle_alpha   90.00
_cell.angle_beta   90.00
_cell.angle_gamma   90.00
#
_symmetry.space_group_name_H-M   'P 1'
#
loop_
_entity.id
_entity.type
_entity.pdbx_description
1 polymer ?
#
loop_
_entity_poly.entity_id
_entity_poly.type
_entity_poly.pdbx_seq_one_letter_code
_entity_poly.pdbx_strand_id
1 'polypeptide(L)'
;MASDDRRTEKDRQLDEVRREHDGTHLTTDQGVKPDHTDDSLKAGERGPTLIEDFHFREKLTHFDHERIPERIVHPRGSGAHGVFECYEDLGDITRAHVFGAPGRRTPVFVRFSTVLGFRGSADTVRDVRGFATKFYTDEGNWDLVGNNMPVFFIQDAIKFPDLVHAAKPEQHHQMPQASAAHDTFWDFVSLTPESTHTLMWVTSPRGVPRSYRMMAGFGVHTFRFVNAAGEANFVKFHWRPLLGSHSLAWDEAQKIAGKDPDFNRRDLWDAIEQGDFPEWELSV
;
A
#
# COMPACT_ATOMS: atom_id res chain seq x y z
N MET A 1 -8.72 -16.02 -20.90
CA MET A 1 -9.94 -15.90 -20.09
C MET A 1 -9.72 -16.67 -18.80
N ALA A 2 -9.16 -16.03 -17.78
CA ALA A 2 -9.21 -16.59 -16.42
C ALA A 2 -10.67 -16.63 -15.99
N SER A 3 -11.12 -17.75 -15.42
CA SER A 3 -12.52 -18.04 -15.12
C SER A 3 -13.17 -16.97 -14.25
N ASP A 4 -14.43 -16.66 -14.55
CA ASP A 4 -15.34 -15.77 -13.82
C ASP A 4 -15.42 -16.07 -12.30
N ASP A 5 -15.06 -17.30 -11.92
CA ASP A 5 -15.03 -17.82 -10.55
C ASP A 5 -14.04 -17.11 -9.59
N ARG A 6 -13.07 -16.34 -10.13
CA ARG A 6 -12.08 -15.59 -9.32
C ARG A 6 -12.55 -14.19 -8.91
N ARG A 7 -13.68 -13.71 -9.45
CA ARG A 7 -14.12 -12.32 -9.29
C ARG A 7 -14.92 -12.13 -8.01
N THR A 8 -14.51 -11.18 -7.18
CA THR A 8 -15.26 -10.79 -5.98
C THR A 8 -16.40 -9.83 -6.30
N GLU A 9 -17.32 -9.60 -5.37
CA GLU A 9 -18.34 -8.55 -5.50
C GLU A 9 -17.70 -7.16 -5.72
N LYS A 10 -16.57 -6.89 -5.04
CA LYS A 10 -15.85 -5.63 -5.26
C LYS A 10 -15.32 -5.51 -6.68
N ASP A 11 -14.84 -6.61 -7.28
CA ASP A 11 -14.40 -6.60 -8.68
C ASP A 11 -15.53 -6.30 -9.64
N ARG A 12 -16.74 -6.81 -9.37
CA ARG A 12 -17.95 -6.57 -10.18
C ARG A 12 -18.42 -5.13 -10.03
N GLN A 13 -18.43 -4.58 -8.81
CA GLN A 13 -18.73 -3.16 -8.60
C GLN A 13 -17.77 -2.26 -9.39
N LEU A 14 -16.50 -2.63 -9.51
CA LEU A 14 -15.53 -1.87 -10.29
C LEU A 14 -15.78 -1.92 -11.81
N ASP A 15 -16.57 -2.86 -12.33
CA ASP A 15 -16.88 -2.91 -13.77
C ASP A 15 -17.62 -1.67 -14.26
N GLU A 16 -18.40 -1.02 -13.40
CA GLU A 16 -19.11 0.23 -13.73
C GLU A 16 -18.15 1.34 -14.20
N VAL A 17 -16.92 1.31 -13.68
CA VAL A 17 -15.88 2.31 -13.96
C VAL A 17 -14.72 1.77 -14.80
N ARG A 18 -14.71 0.46 -15.14
CA ARG A 18 -13.77 -0.08 -16.12
C ARG A 18 -14.11 0.45 -17.51
N ARG A 19 -13.08 0.63 -18.33
CA ARG A 19 -13.22 1.06 -19.72
C ARG A 19 -12.43 0.08 -20.58
N GLU A 20 -13.11 -0.54 -21.54
CA GLU A 20 -12.48 -1.35 -22.57
C GLU A 20 -12.38 -0.53 -23.85
N HIS A 21 -11.20 -0.54 -24.47
CA HIS A 21 -10.93 0.28 -25.65
C HIS A 21 -10.88 -0.54 -26.95
N ASP A 22 -11.02 -1.87 -26.87
CA ASP A 22 -11.00 -2.75 -28.04
C ASP A 22 -12.16 -2.42 -28.99
N GLY A 23 -11.83 -2.13 -30.25
CA GLY A 23 -12.81 -1.74 -31.27
C GLY A 23 -13.39 -0.33 -31.09
N THR A 24 -12.88 0.47 -30.15
CA THR A 24 -13.30 1.87 -29.96
C THR A 24 -12.45 2.84 -30.80
N HIS A 25 -12.95 4.07 -30.98
CA HIS A 25 -12.15 5.15 -31.57
C HIS A 25 -11.49 5.98 -30.48
N LEU A 26 -10.29 6.51 -30.76
CA LEU A 26 -9.72 7.58 -29.96
C LEU A 26 -10.65 8.79 -30.01
N THR A 27 -10.93 9.39 -28.86
CA THR A 27 -11.72 10.63 -28.74
C THR A 27 -11.07 11.58 -27.74
N THR A 28 -11.50 12.84 -27.77
CA THR A 28 -11.36 13.76 -26.62
C THR A 28 -12.18 13.27 -25.43
N ASP A 29 -11.98 13.88 -24.26
CA ASP A 29 -12.78 13.61 -23.06
C ASP A 29 -14.27 13.98 -23.26
N GLN A 30 -14.55 14.87 -24.22
CA GLN A 30 -15.91 15.25 -24.62
C GLN A 30 -16.51 14.36 -25.72
N GLY A 31 -15.81 13.29 -26.13
CA GLY A 31 -16.30 12.32 -27.13
C GLY A 31 -16.13 12.77 -28.59
N VAL A 32 -15.36 13.82 -28.87
CA VAL A 32 -15.06 14.26 -30.25
C VAL A 32 -13.94 13.41 -30.80
N LYS A 33 -14.11 12.86 -32.01
CA LYS A 33 -13.07 12.11 -32.70
C LYS A 33 -12.06 13.09 -33.34
N PRO A 34 -10.79 13.15 -32.90
CA PRO A 34 -9.77 13.91 -33.59
C PRO A 34 -9.36 13.19 -34.89
N ASP A 35 -9.11 13.95 -35.95
CA ASP A 35 -8.65 13.40 -37.24
C ASP A 35 -7.15 13.04 -37.23
N HIS A 36 -6.36 13.82 -36.48
CA HIS A 36 -4.91 13.66 -36.37
C HIS A 36 -4.43 13.97 -34.95
N THR A 37 -3.55 13.14 -34.38
CA THR A 37 -3.16 13.20 -32.96
C THR A 37 -1.67 13.43 -32.73
N ASP A 38 -0.89 13.40 -33.80
CA ASP A 38 0.57 13.48 -33.77
C ASP A 38 1.07 14.89 -34.11
N ASP A 39 0.15 15.78 -34.52
CA ASP A 39 0.43 17.17 -34.87
C ASP A 39 -0.49 18.11 -34.12
N SER A 40 0.07 19.23 -33.66
CA SER A 40 -0.72 20.39 -33.26
C SER A 40 -1.22 21.16 -34.49
N LEU A 41 -2.35 21.83 -34.35
CA LEU A 41 -2.86 22.81 -35.30
C LEU A 41 -1.95 24.04 -35.32
N LYS A 42 -1.49 24.42 -36.52
CA LYS A 42 -0.53 25.50 -36.75
C LYS A 42 -1.03 26.46 -37.84
N ALA A 43 -0.57 27.71 -37.82
CA ALA A 43 -0.75 28.65 -38.93
C ALA A 43 0.16 28.31 -40.13
N GLY A 44 -0.21 27.28 -40.88
CA GLY A 44 0.61 26.68 -41.95
C GLY A 44 1.57 25.60 -41.42
N GLU A 45 2.14 24.80 -42.32
CA GLU A 45 2.91 23.59 -41.96
C GLU A 45 4.10 23.87 -41.02
N ARG A 46 4.76 25.03 -41.18
CA ARG A 46 5.90 25.48 -40.36
C ARG A 46 5.60 26.74 -39.54
N GLY A 47 4.32 26.99 -39.28
CA GLY A 47 3.87 28.15 -38.51
C GLY A 47 3.79 27.90 -37.00
N PRO A 48 3.41 28.93 -36.23
CA PRO A 48 3.16 28.79 -34.79
C PRO A 48 1.90 27.96 -34.51
N THR A 49 1.87 27.28 -33.36
CA THR A 49 0.69 26.58 -32.83
C THR A 49 -0.43 27.56 -32.50
N LEU A 50 -1.67 27.19 -32.80
CA LEU A 50 -2.85 28.03 -32.57
C LEU A 50 -3.56 27.71 -31.26
N ILE A 51 -4.05 28.75 -30.56
CA ILE A 51 -4.76 28.60 -29.28
C ILE A 51 -6.14 27.89 -29.44
N GLU A 52 -6.71 27.93 -30.64
CA GLU A 52 -7.98 27.27 -30.94
C GLU A 52 -7.86 25.73 -31.01
N ASP A 53 -6.65 25.17 -30.94
CA ASP A 53 -6.40 23.73 -30.84
C ASP A 53 -6.87 23.17 -29.49
N PHE A 54 -8.14 22.80 -29.42
CA PHE A 54 -8.75 22.25 -28.19
C PHE A 54 -8.27 20.84 -27.88
N HIS A 55 -7.97 20.02 -28.89
CA HIS A 55 -7.46 18.65 -28.67
C HIS A 55 -6.08 18.67 -28.02
N PHE A 56 -5.17 19.50 -28.55
CA PHE A 56 -3.84 19.72 -27.94
C PHE A 56 -3.96 20.21 -26.50
N ARG A 57 -4.76 21.25 -26.26
CA ARG A 57 -4.92 21.83 -24.92
C ARG A 57 -5.54 20.85 -23.94
N GLU A 58 -6.58 20.11 -24.31
CA GLU A 58 -7.22 19.13 -23.43
C GLU A 58 -6.24 18.03 -23.02
N LYS A 59 -5.56 17.42 -24.00
CA LYS A 59 -4.56 16.37 -23.77
C LYS A 59 -3.42 16.83 -22.87
N LEU A 60 -2.88 18.03 -23.13
CA LEU A 60 -1.79 18.59 -22.32
C LEU A 60 -2.29 19.00 -20.92
N THR A 61 -3.50 19.57 -20.81
CA THR A 61 -4.09 19.93 -19.52
C THR A 61 -4.26 18.70 -18.63
N HIS A 62 -4.75 17.58 -19.18
CA HIS A 62 -4.86 16.35 -18.41
C HIS A 62 -3.48 15.85 -17.94
N PHE A 63 -2.50 15.82 -18.85
CA PHE A 63 -1.11 15.44 -18.53
C PHE A 63 -0.49 16.30 -17.41
N ASP A 64 -0.62 17.63 -17.52
CA ASP A 64 -0.06 18.59 -16.57
C ASP A 64 -0.64 18.42 -15.14
N HIS A 65 -1.82 17.81 -15.02
CA HIS A 65 -2.53 17.59 -13.76
C HIS A 65 -2.58 16.12 -13.32
N GLU A 66 -1.81 15.22 -13.93
CA GLU A 66 -1.80 13.79 -13.56
C GLU A 66 -1.31 13.52 -12.12
N ARG A 67 -0.50 14.42 -11.56
CA ARG A 67 0.13 14.19 -10.26
C ARG A 67 -0.73 14.75 -9.13
N ILE A 68 -1.24 13.86 -8.30
CA ILE A 68 -1.78 14.20 -6.98
C ILE A 68 -0.67 14.10 -5.91
N PRO A 69 -0.82 14.79 -4.75
CA PRO A 69 0.09 14.64 -3.64
C PRO A 69 0.22 13.18 -3.21
N GLU A 70 1.45 12.75 -2.92
CA GLU A 70 1.68 11.43 -2.34
C GLU A 70 1.29 11.40 -0.85
N ARG A 71 1.25 10.20 -0.27
CA ARG A 71 1.01 10.05 1.17
C ARG A 71 2.21 10.61 1.94
N ILE A 72 1.97 11.34 3.03
CA ILE A 72 3.02 11.92 3.88
C ILE A 72 4.01 10.84 4.36
N VAL A 73 3.46 9.71 4.82
CA VAL A 73 4.16 8.48 5.15
C VAL A 73 3.59 7.34 4.34
N HIS A 74 4.37 6.29 4.12
CA HIS A 74 3.98 5.16 3.27
C HIS A 74 3.62 5.49 1.80
N PRO A 75 4.27 6.45 1.11
CA PRO A 75 3.93 6.76 -0.28
C PRO A 75 4.39 5.66 -1.25
N ARG A 76 5.53 5.01 -0.99
CA ARG A 76 5.99 3.85 -1.76
C ARG A 76 5.26 2.59 -1.30
N GLY A 77 4.44 2.02 -2.19
CA GLY A 77 3.68 0.82 -1.89
C GLY A 77 3.07 0.17 -3.12
N SER A 78 2.51 -1.02 -2.90
CA SER A 78 1.92 -1.90 -3.91
C SER A 78 0.67 -2.55 -3.33
N GLY A 79 -0.38 -2.69 -4.14
CA GLY A 79 -1.65 -3.23 -3.65
C GLY A 79 -2.22 -4.31 -4.55
N ALA A 80 -3.03 -5.17 -3.96
CA ALA A 80 -3.67 -6.31 -4.60
C ALA A 80 -5.09 -6.51 -4.05
N HIS A 81 -5.98 -6.99 -4.92
CA HIS A 81 -7.30 -7.48 -4.54
C HIS A 81 -7.20 -8.92 -4.03
N GLY A 82 -8.15 -9.31 -3.17
CA GLY A 82 -8.23 -10.68 -2.66
C GLY A 82 -9.55 -10.92 -1.91
N VAL A 83 -9.57 -12.00 -1.14
CA VAL A 83 -10.71 -12.39 -0.30
C VAL A 83 -10.20 -12.79 1.08
N PHE A 84 -10.94 -12.42 2.11
CA PHE A 84 -10.80 -12.97 3.45
C PHE A 84 -11.90 -14.01 3.68
N GLU A 85 -11.57 -15.15 4.25
CA GLU A 85 -12.53 -16.19 4.61
C GLU A 85 -12.42 -16.50 6.11
N CYS A 86 -13.53 -16.41 6.83
CA CYS A 86 -13.56 -16.69 8.26
C CYS A 86 -13.67 -18.21 8.51
N TYR A 87 -12.81 -18.76 9.36
CA TYR A 87 -12.82 -20.21 9.65
C TYR A 87 -13.99 -20.63 10.55
N GLU A 88 -14.33 -19.82 11.55
CA GLU A 88 -15.28 -20.16 12.60
C GLU A 88 -16.15 -18.94 12.94
N ASP A 89 -17.34 -19.15 13.50
CA ASP A 89 -18.15 -18.06 14.03
C ASP A 89 -17.52 -17.53 15.33
N LEU A 90 -17.21 -16.23 15.37
CA LEU A 90 -16.69 -15.54 16.56
C LEU A 90 -17.77 -14.71 17.27
N GLY A 91 -19.05 -14.98 17.02
CA GLY A 91 -20.21 -14.29 17.60
C GLY A 91 -20.19 -14.17 19.14
N ASP A 92 -19.57 -15.14 19.82
CA ASP A 92 -19.39 -15.14 21.28
C ASP A 92 -18.52 -13.98 21.77
N ILE A 93 -17.55 -13.52 20.96
CA ILE A 93 -16.61 -12.46 21.34
C ILE A 93 -16.78 -11.16 20.55
N THR A 94 -17.34 -11.21 19.34
CA THR A 94 -17.53 -10.03 18.47
C THR A 94 -18.77 -10.14 17.61
N ARG A 95 -19.47 -9.01 17.41
CA ARG A 95 -20.60 -8.91 16.48
C ARG A 95 -20.20 -8.46 15.06
N ALA A 96 -18.91 -8.37 14.77
CA ALA A 96 -18.44 -7.83 13.49
C ALA A 96 -18.79 -8.77 12.33
N HIS A 97 -19.40 -8.22 11.27
CA HIS A 97 -19.85 -8.97 10.09
C HIS A 97 -18.78 -9.94 9.54
N VAL A 98 -17.52 -9.53 9.44
CA VAL A 98 -16.44 -10.35 8.89
C VAL A 98 -16.18 -11.66 9.66
N PHE A 99 -16.63 -11.78 10.92
CA PHE A 99 -16.40 -12.95 11.76
C PHE A 99 -17.68 -13.70 12.16
N GLY A 100 -18.83 -13.36 11.57
CA GLY A 100 -20.13 -13.86 12.02
C GLY A 100 -20.59 -15.19 11.41
N ALA A 101 -19.77 -15.88 10.61
CA ALA A 101 -20.07 -17.21 10.10
C ALA A 101 -18.82 -17.91 9.52
N PRO A 102 -18.68 -19.25 9.72
CA PRO A 102 -17.68 -20.06 9.01
C PRO A 102 -17.87 -19.97 7.49
N GLY A 103 -16.78 -19.91 6.73
CA GLY A 103 -16.79 -19.81 5.27
C GLY A 103 -17.27 -18.45 4.74
N ARG A 104 -17.53 -17.46 5.60
CA ARG A 104 -17.93 -16.12 5.15
C ARG A 104 -16.77 -15.47 4.39
N ARG A 105 -16.99 -15.22 3.10
CA ARG A 105 -16.04 -14.58 2.19
C ARG A 105 -16.29 -13.09 2.13
N THR A 106 -15.27 -12.30 2.49
CA THR A 106 -15.30 -10.83 2.44
C THR A 106 -14.27 -10.35 1.41
N PRO A 107 -14.66 -9.60 0.37
CA PRO A 107 -13.70 -9.00 -0.54
C PRO A 107 -12.73 -8.08 0.21
N VAL A 108 -11.46 -8.10 -0.17
CA VAL A 108 -10.44 -7.21 0.41
C VAL A 108 -9.61 -6.50 -0.65
N PHE A 109 -9.06 -5.36 -0.27
CA PHE A 109 -7.93 -4.74 -0.95
C PHE A 109 -6.82 -4.50 0.05
N VAL A 110 -5.63 -5.03 -0.25
CA VAL A 110 -4.45 -4.91 0.60
C VAL A 110 -3.47 -3.95 -0.06
N ARG A 111 -2.86 -3.07 0.73
CA ARG A 111 -1.72 -2.25 0.29
C ARG A 111 -0.55 -2.43 1.25
N PHE A 112 0.56 -2.92 0.71
CA PHE A 112 1.85 -2.97 1.36
C PHE A 112 2.65 -1.71 1.05
N SER A 113 3.54 -1.31 1.94
CA SER A 113 4.34 -0.10 1.77
C SER A 113 5.61 -0.10 2.59
N THR A 114 6.59 0.72 2.21
CA THR A 114 7.62 1.23 3.15
C THR A 114 7.04 2.42 3.94
N VAL A 115 7.83 3.17 4.69
CA VAL A 115 7.37 4.35 5.47
C VAL A 115 8.03 5.63 4.99
N LEU A 116 9.37 5.66 4.98
CA LEU A 116 10.14 6.91 4.91
C LEU A 116 10.33 7.43 3.49
N GLY A 117 10.63 6.54 2.55
CA GLY A 117 10.92 6.91 1.17
C GLY A 117 9.75 7.61 0.47
N PHE A 118 10.02 8.53 -0.47
CA PHE A 118 8.98 9.10 -1.36
C PHE A 118 8.48 8.04 -2.37
N ARG A 119 7.43 8.31 -3.15
CA ARG A 119 6.77 7.29 -4.02
C ARG A 119 7.69 6.54 -4.99
N GLY A 120 8.82 7.15 -5.37
CA GLY A 120 9.84 6.60 -6.27
C GLY A 120 11.02 5.92 -5.58
N SER A 121 11.02 5.75 -4.26
CA SER A 121 12.09 5.04 -3.55
C SER A 121 12.10 3.54 -3.84
N ALA A 122 13.20 2.87 -3.48
CA ALA A 122 13.34 1.42 -3.64
C ALA A 122 12.54 0.60 -2.59
N ASP A 123 12.16 -0.63 -2.94
CA ASP A 123 11.37 -1.54 -2.10
C ASP A 123 12.16 -2.21 -0.96
N THR A 124 13.41 -2.60 -1.21
CA THR A 124 14.22 -3.42 -0.29
C THR A 124 15.04 -2.61 0.70
N VAL A 125 14.62 -1.38 0.99
CA VAL A 125 15.26 -0.51 2.00
C VAL A 125 15.05 -1.06 3.42
N ARG A 126 15.92 -0.69 4.38
CA ARG A 126 15.69 -0.99 5.79
C ARG A 126 14.65 -0.03 6.34
N ASP A 127 13.45 -0.54 6.60
CA ASP A 127 12.31 0.27 7.03
C ASP A 127 11.25 -0.62 7.70
N VAL A 128 10.30 -0.02 8.41
CA VAL A 128 9.04 -0.68 8.74
C VAL A 128 8.27 -0.91 7.43
N ARG A 129 7.47 -1.97 7.36
CA ARG A 129 6.51 -2.16 6.27
C ARG A 129 5.08 -1.94 6.75
N GLY A 130 4.33 -1.11 6.03
CA GLY A 130 2.88 -1.01 6.21
C GLY A 130 2.19 -2.24 5.62
N PHE A 131 1.13 -2.69 6.31
CA PHE A 131 0.26 -3.78 5.90
C PHE A 131 -1.18 -3.33 6.19
N ALA A 132 -1.78 -2.63 5.22
CA ALA A 132 -3.14 -2.11 5.34
C ALA A 132 -4.12 -2.98 4.54
N THR A 133 -5.11 -3.55 5.23
CA THR A 133 -6.16 -4.37 4.63
C THR A 133 -7.51 -3.67 4.79
N LYS A 134 -8.16 -3.36 3.66
CA LYS A 134 -9.54 -2.89 3.61
C LYS A 134 -10.46 -4.07 3.37
N PHE A 135 -11.43 -4.26 4.26
CA PHE A 135 -12.50 -5.25 4.17
C PHE A 135 -13.76 -4.56 3.67
N TYR A 136 -14.33 -5.04 2.58
CA TYR A 136 -15.61 -4.57 2.04
C TYR A 136 -16.72 -5.43 2.62
N THR A 137 -17.30 -4.99 3.74
CA THR A 137 -18.31 -5.73 4.49
C THR A 137 -19.71 -5.17 4.27
N ASP A 138 -20.74 -5.99 4.45
CA ASP A 138 -22.14 -5.59 4.30
C ASP A 138 -22.59 -4.56 5.35
N GLU A 139 -21.82 -4.43 6.45
CA GLU A 139 -22.06 -3.48 7.53
C GLU A 139 -21.11 -2.27 7.48
N GLY A 140 -20.47 -2.06 6.33
CA GLY A 140 -19.55 -0.96 6.08
C GLY A 140 -18.10 -1.40 5.95
N ASN A 141 -17.27 -0.53 5.39
CA ASN A 141 -15.86 -0.84 5.18
C ASN A 141 -15.10 -0.83 6.50
N TRP A 142 -14.31 -1.86 6.75
CA TRP A 142 -13.39 -1.91 7.89
C TRP A 142 -11.95 -1.89 7.40
N ASP A 143 -11.13 -1.00 7.98
CA ASP A 143 -9.71 -0.88 7.67
C ASP A 143 -8.86 -1.38 8.84
N LEU A 144 -8.12 -2.46 8.61
CA LEU A 144 -7.07 -2.91 9.51
C LEU A 144 -5.72 -2.39 9.00
N VAL A 145 -5.31 -1.22 9.51
CA VAL A 145 -4.09 -0.53 9.11
C VAL A 145 -2.95 -0.90 10.07
N GLY A 146 -2.16 -1.90 9.68
CA GLY A 146 -1.07 -2.44 10.48
C GLY A 146 0.33 -2.19 9.93
N ASN A 147 1.32 -2.72 10.63
CA ASN A 147 2.72 -2.79 10.23
C ASN A 147 3.24 -4.22 10.29
N ASN A 148 4.43 -4.49 9.75
CA ASN A 148 5.11 -5.79 9.87
C ASN A 148 5.83 -6.01 11.21
N MET A 149 5.59 -5.14 12.19
CA MET A 149 6.17 -5.18 13.54
C MET A 149 5.06 -4.99 14.58
N PRO A 150 5.15 -5.65 15.75
CA PRO A 150 4.07 -5.67 16.75
C PRO A 150 3.97 -4.40 17.62
N VAL A 151 4.89 -3.46 17.46
CA VAL A 151 5.04 -2.25 18.27
C VAL A 151 5.37 -1.04 17.40
N PHE A 152 5.27 0.16 17.96
CA PHE A 152 5.58 1.42 17.28
C PHE A 152 6.63 2.24 18.04
N PHE A 153 7.23 3.23 17.40
CA PHE A 153 8.37 4.00 17.95
C PHE A 153 7.98 4.94 19.09
N ILE A 154 6.73 5.36 19.17
CA ILE A 154 6.24 6.36 20.11
C ILE A 154 4.98 5.87 20.80
N GLN A 155 4.73 6.37 22.00
CA GLN A 155 3.55 6.02 22.79
C GLN A 155 2.37 6.95 22.53
N ASP A 156 2.63 8.24 22.29
CA ASP A 156 1.61 9.27 22.07
C ASP A 156 1.71 9.84 20.65
N ALA A 157 0.56 10.02 20.00
CA ALA A 157 0.44 10.53 18.64
C ALA A 157 0.97 11.97 18.48
N ILE A 158 1.04 12.76 19.56
CA ILE A 158 1.59 14.13 19.50
C ILE A 158 3.05 14.15 19.04
N LYS A 159 3.82 13.08 19.31
CA LYS A 159 5.22 12.92 18.86
C LYS A 159 5.35 12.44 17.42
N PHE A 160 4.24 12.13 16.73
CA PHE A 160 4.30 11.56 15.39
C PHE A 160 4.95 12.50 14.36
N PRO A 161 4.65 13.81 14.32
CA PRO A 161 5.37 14.73 13.46
C PRO A 161 6.86 14.80 13.78
N ASP A 162 7.24 14.78 15.07
CA ASP A 162 8.66 14.83 15.49
C ASP A 162 9.43 13.60 15.00
N LEU A 163 8.89 12.40 15.24
CA LEU A 163 9.46 11.14 14.74
C LEU A 163 9.58 11.15 13.22
N VAL A 164 8.52 11.53 12.51
CA VAL A 164 8.49 11.50 11.04
C VAL A 164 9.47 12.52 10.47
N HIS A 165 9.56 13.72 11.03
CA HIS A 165 10.54 14.73 10.60
C HIS A 165 11.98 14.28 10.88
N ALA A 166 12.23 13.65 12.03
CA ALA A 166 13.54 13.12 12.38
C ALA A 166 13.98 11.94 11.48
N ALA A 167 13.04 11.10 11.03
CA ALA A 167 13.35 9.93 10.19
C ALA A 167 13.30 10.21 8.68
N LYS A 168 12.62 11.26 8.25
CA LYS A 168 12.55 11.70 6.84
C LYS A 168 13.87 12.37 6.43
N PRO A 169 14.10 12.55 5.10
CA PRO A 169 15.26 13.27 4.63
C PRO A 169 15.36 14.68 5.26
N GLU A 170 16.56 15.09 5.67
CA GLU A 170 16.75 16.32 6.42
C GLU A 170 16.39 17.55 5.58
N GLN A 171 15.66 18.49 6.18
CA GLN A 171 14.92 19.52 5.44
C GLN A 171 15.79 20.44 4.57
N HIS A 172 17.02 20.71 5.00
CA HIS A 172 17.91 21.66 4.34
C HIS A 172 18.49 21.15 3.01
N HIS A 173 18.56 19.82 2.82
CA HIS A 173 19.10 19.21 1.59
C HIS A 173 18.33 17.99 1.08
N GLN A 174 17.25 17.58 1.76
CA GLN A 174 16.37 16.47 1.41
C GLN A 174 17.11 15.12 1.22
N MET A 175 18.04 14.81 2.13
CA MET A 175 18.81 13.56 2.14
C MET A 175 18.91 12.99 3.56
N PRO A 176 19.13 11.68 3.72
CA PRO A 176 19.12 10.65 2.68
C PRO A 176 17.70 10.22 2.31
N GLN A 177 17.50 9.70 1.09
CA GLN A 177 16.24 9.10 0.67
C GLN A 177 16.07 7.69 1.26
N ALA A 178 14.91 7.42 1.84
CA ALA A 178 14.50 6.08 2.29
C ALA A 178 15.53 5.38 3.20
N SER A 179 16.17 6.13 4.09
CA SER A 179 17.15 5.62 5.04
C SER A 179 17.06 6.41 6.34
N ALA A 180 17.05 5.70 7.46
CA ALA A 180 17.17 6.27 8.80
C ALA A 180 18.64 6.36 9.28
N ALA A 181 19.61 6.09 8.39
CA ALA A 181 21.04 6.15 8.70
C ALA A 181 21.58 7.57 8.53
N HIS A 182 21.09 8.50 9.34
CA HIS A 182 21.53 9.90 9.40
C HIS A 182 21.27 10.51 10.78
N ASP A 183 21.91 11.65 11.06
CA ASP A 183 22.04 12.25 12.38
C ASP A 183 20.69 12.54 13.06
N THR A 184 19.75 13.19 12.37
CA THR A 184 18.47 13.59 12.98
C THR A 184 17.62 12.41 13.49
N PHE A 185 17.64 11.26 12.81
CA PHE A 185 16.95 10.07 13.30
C PHE A 185 17.61 9.52 14.56
N TRP A 186 18.94 9.40 14.54
CA TRP A 186 19.70 8.86 15.66
C TRP A 186 19.69 9.78 16.88
N ASP A 187 19.64 11.10 16.68
CA ASP A 187 19.42 12.09 17.72
C ASP A 187 18.07 11.85 18.42
N PHE A 188 16.97 11.78 17.64
CA PHE A 188 15.63 11.53 18.18
C PHE A 188 15.55 10.25 19.02
N VAL A 189 16.03 9.12 18.50
CA VAL A 189 15.93 7.83 19.22
C VAL A 189 16.86 7.77 20.43
N SER A 190 17.98 8.51 20.42
CA SER A 190 18.87 8.61 21.59
C SER A 190 18.24 9.36 22.76
N LEU A 191 17.37 10.34 22.46
CA LEU A 191 16.66 11.17 23.44
C LEU A 191 15.26 10.61 23.79
N THR A 192 14.79 9.60 23.04
CA THR A 192 13.43 9.05 23.15
C THR A 192 13.49 7.54 23.40
N PRO A 193 13.79 7.09 24.64
CA PRO A 193 14.04 5.67 24.93
C PRO A 193 12.83 4.75 24.70
N GLU A 194 11.59 5.27 24.69
CA GLU A 194 10.39 4.51 24.30
C GLU A 194 10.49 3.91 22.88
N SER A 195 11.33 4.50 22.01
CA SER A 195 11.57 4.05 20.63
C SER A 195 12.43 2.79 20.52
N THR A 196 13.16 2.45 21.59
CA THR A 196 14.17 1.38 21.60
C THR A 196 13.60 0.05 21.12
N HIS A 197 12.38 -0.32 21.52
CA HIS A 197 11.80 -1.60 21.14
C HIS A 197 11.63 -1.71 19.62
N THR A 198 10.99 -0.72 18.98
CA THR A 198 10.79 -0.73 17.52
C THR A 198 12.11 -0.53 16.76
N LEU A 199 13.06 0.21 17.33
CA LEU A 199 14.42 0.32 16.81
C LEU A 199 15.10 -1.05 16.70
N MET A 200 14.96 -1.92 17.72
CA MET A 200 15.48 -3.29 17.68
C MET A 200 14.83 -4.13 16.57
N TRP A 201 13.53 -3.96 16.33
CA TRP A 201 12.84 -4.65 15.24
C TRP A 201 13.34 -4.21 13.86
N VAL A 202 13.41 -2.90 13.58
CA VAL A 202 13.80 -2.39 12.25
C VAL A 202 15.28 -2.61 11.93
N THR A 203 16.14 -2.65 12.95
CA THR A 203 17.57 -2.97 12.79
C THR A 203 17.85 -4.47 12.64
N SER A 204 16.92 -5.33 13.05
CA SER A 204 16.97 -6.77 12.76
C SER A 204 16.67 -7.08 11.28
N PRO A 205 16.77 -8.36 10.82
CA PRO A 205 16.33 -8.74 9.48
C PRO A 205 14.86 -8.40 9.17
N ARG A 206 13.99 -8.21 10.17
CA ARG A 206 12.58 -7.81 9.98
C ARG A 206 12.41 -6.48 9.23
N GLY A 207 13.43 -5.61 9.24
CA GLY A 207 13.44 -4.35 8.47
C GLY A 207 13.69 -4.52 6.97
N VAL A 208 14.10 -5.71 6.51
CA VAL A 208 14.41 -6.02 5.10
C VAL A 208 13.74 -7.35 4.67
N PRO A 209 12.40 -7.42 4.64
CA PRO A 209 11.70 -8.64 4.26
C PRO A 209 12.03 -9.09 2.83
N ARG A 210 12.09 -10.41 2.61
CA ARG A 210 12.38 -11.01 1.29
C ARG A 210 11.26 -10.74 0.28
N SER A 211 10.03 -10.69 0.76
CA SER A 211 8.81 -10.46 -0.01
C SER A 211 7.73 -9.99 0.95
N TYR A 212 6.75 -9.21 0.46
CA TYR A 212 5.54 -8.92 1.23
C TYR A 212 4.83 -10.21 1.66
N ARG A 213 4.86 -11.25 0.82
CA ARG A 213 4.24 -12.58 1.07
C ARG A 213 4.89 -13.35 2.23
N MET A 214 6.07 -12.91 2.67
CA MET A 214 6.91 -13.59 3.66
C MET A 214 7.19 -12.71 4.88
N MET A 215 6.27 -11.80 5.22
CA MET A 215 6.32 -11.02 6.45
C MET A 215 5.03 -11.16 7.24
N ALA A 216 5.16 -11.14 8.56
CA ALA A 216 4.02 -11.01 9.46
C ALA A 216 3.42 -9.60 9.38
N GLY A 217 2.17 -9.46 9.79
CA GLY A 217 1.48 -8.18 9.97
C GLY A 217 0.88 -8.08 11.36
N PHE A 218 0.73 -6.86 11.86
CA PHE A 218 0.25 -6.59 13.22
C PHE A 218 -0.58 -5.31 13.23
N GLY A 219 -1.73 -5.34 13.90
CA GLY A 219 -2.53 -4.14 14.17
C GLY A 219 -1.89 -3.18 15.18
N VAL A 220 -0.82 -3.61 15.86
CA VAL A 220 -0.05 -2.90 16.91
C VAL A 220 -0.86 -2.62 18.18
N HIS A 221 -1.94 -1.85 18.05
CA HIS A 221 -2.78 -1.40 19.15
C HIS A 221 -3.66 -2.53 19.68
N THR A 222 -4.00 -2.42 20.97
CA THR A 222 -5.08 -3.20 21.56
C THR A 222 -6.40 -2.55 21.17
N PHE A 223 -7.28 -3.30 20.49
CA PHE A 223 -8.64 -2.91 20.18
C PHE A 223 -9.62 -3.60 21.13
N ARG A 224 -10.92 -3.35 20.94
CA ARG A 224 -11.99 -4.08 21.61
C ARG A 224 -12.84 -4.79 20.57
N PHE A 225 -13.03 -6.08 20.77
CA PHE A 225 -14.20 -6.78 20.27
C PHE A 225 -15.36 -6.61 21.23
N VAL A 226 -16.56 -6.48 20.67
CA VAL A 226 -17.81 -6.33 21.43
C VAL A 226 -18.82 -7.31 20.86
N ASN A 227 -19.31 -8.24 21.68
CA ASN A 227 -20.29 -9.24 21.25
C ASN A 227 -21.73 -8.67 21.24
N ALA A 228 -22.70 -9.50 20.91
CA ALA A 228 -24.12 -9.10 20.85
C ALA A 228 -24.69 -8.69 22.22
N ALA A 229 -24.15 -9.22 23.32
CA ALA A 229 -24.52 -8.85 24.69
C ALA A 229 -23.86 -7.54 25.17
N GLY A 230 -22.95 -6.95 24.38
CA GLY A 230 -22.22 -5.74 24.74
C GLY A 230 -20.98 -5.98 25.59
N GLU A 231 -20.54 -7.23 25.76
CA GLU A 231 -19.35 -7.59 26.51
C GLU A 231 -18.10 -7.31 25.68
N ALA A 232 -17.08 -6.73 26.32
CA ALA A 232 -15.87 -6.27 25.64
C ALA A 232 -14.67 -7.18 25.92
N ASN A 233 -14.02 -7.64 24.85
CA ASN A 233 -12.77 -8.41 24.89
C ASN A 233 -11.64 -7.59 24.25
N PHE A 234 -10.49 -7.49 24.93
CA PHE A 234 -9.31 -6.86 24.36
C PHE A 234 -8.69 -7.78 23.30
N VAL A 235 -8.35 -7.21 22.14
CA VAL A 235 -7.85 -7.96 20.99
C VAL A 235 -6.65 -7.27 20.35
N LYS A 236 -5.70 -8.07 19.85
CA LYS A 236 -4.64 -7.62 18.96
C LYS A 236 -4.67 -8.44 17.68
N PHE A 237 -4.58 -7.77 16.54
CA PHE A 237 -4.63 -8.44 15.23
C PHE A 237 -3.25 -8.86 14.76
N HIS A 238 -3.15 -10.07 14.24
CA HIS A 238 -1.93 -10.67 13.71
C HIS A 238 -2.19 -11.28 12.33
N TRP A 239 -1.36 -11.00 11.35
CA TRP A 239 -1.29 -11.71 10.07
C TRP A 239 -0.09 -12.64 10.08
N ARG A 240 -0.32 -13.95 9.93
CA ARG A 240 0.72 -14.97 9.87
C ARG A 240 0.89 -15.45 8.43
N PRO A 241 2.04 -15.20 7.77
CA PRO A 241 2.26 -15.60 6.38
C PRO A 241 2.35 -17.12 6.29
N LEU A 242 1.60 -17.74 5.38
CA LEU A 242 1.65 -19.18 5.16
C LEU A 242 3.02 -19.64 4.64
N LEU A 243 3.71 -18.79 3.88
CA LEU A 243 5.07 -19.04 3.39
C LEU A 243 6.16 -18.91 4.47
N GLY A 244 5.78 -18.54 5.70
CA GLY A 244 6.71 -18.23 6.78
C GLY A 244 7.32 -16.83 6.68
N SER A 245 8.14 -16.48 7.68
CA SER A 245 8.80 -15.18 7.74
C SER A 245 10.24 -15.26 7.26
N HIS A 246 10.55 -14.59 6.13
CA HIS A 246 11.87 -14.61 5.50
C HIS A 246 12.38 -13.18 5.24
N SER A 247 13.68 -12.99 5.33
CA SER A 247 14.30 -11.67 5.20
C SER A 247 15.60 -11.76 4.42
N LEU A 248 15.97 -10.65 3.78
CA LEU A 248 17.22 -10.50 3.06
C LEU A 248 18.37 -10.26 4.04
N ALA A 249 19.60 -10.54 3.60
CA ALA A 249 20.77 -9.98 4.25
C ALA A 249 20.90 -8.47 3.89
N TRP A 250 21.56 -7.67 4.73
CA TRP A 250 21.63 -6.23 4.50
C TRP A 250 22.36 -5.85 3.19
N ASP A 251 23.53 -6.46 2.94
CA ASP A 251 24.31 -6.23 1.70
C ASP A 251 23.51 -6.64 0.44
N GLU A 252 22.78 -7.75 0.52
CA GLU A 252 21.88 -8.19 -0.54
C GLU A 252 20.76 -7.18 -0.79
N ALA A 253 20.06 -6.75 0.27
CA ALA A 253 18.96 -5.81 0.19
C ALA A 253 19.38 -4.47 -0.44
N GLN A 254 20.56 -3.97 -0.07
CA GLN A 254 21.13 -2.75 -0.64
C GLN A 254 21.49 -2.91 -2.12
N LYS A 255 22.09 -4.05 -2.50
CA LYS A 255 22.42 -4.34 -3.91
C LYS A 255 21.16 -4.51 -4.77
N ILE A 256 20.13 -5.16 -4.24
CA ILE A 256 18.84 -5.29 -4.94
C ILE A 256 18.22 -3.90 -5.13
N ALA A 257 18.23 -3.03 -4.12
CA ALA A 257 17.64 -1.69 -4.23
C ALA A 257 18.21 -0.85 -5.40
N GLY A 258 19.48 -1.08 -5.77
CA GLY A 258 20.09 -0.46 -6.94
C GLY A 258 19.83 -1.18 -8.27
N LYS A 259 19.70 -2.51 -8.26
CA LYS A 259 19.50 -3.33 -9.47
C LYS A 259 18.03 -3.46 -9.89
N ASP A 260 17.13 -3.53 -8.92
CA ASP A 260 15.68 -3.61 -9.10
C ASP A 260 14.99 -2.89 -7.92
N PRO A 261 14.76 -1.56 -8.03
CA PRO A 261 14.07 -0.81 -6.99
C PRO A 261 12.58 -1.21 -6.83
N ASP A 262 12.02 -1.97 -7.78
CA ASP A 262 10.64 -2.46 -7.78
C ASP A 262 10.53 -3.94 -7.37
N PHE A 263 11.56 -4.51 -6.75
CA PHE A 263 11.67 -5.94 -6.46
C PHE A 263 10.46 -6.54 -5.69
N ASN A 264 9.97 -5.90 -4.63
CA ASN A 264 8.82 -6.45 -3.88
C ASN A 264 7.48 -6.17 -4.59
N ARG A 265 7.37 -5.06 -5.33
CA ARG A 265 6.22 -4.80 -6.22
C ARG A 265 6.11 -5.87 -7.30
N ARG A 266 7.24 -6.17 -7.97
CA ARG A 266 7.34 -7.18 -9.01
C ARG A 266 7.05 -8.56 -8.47
N ASP A 267 7.67 -8.97 -7.37
CA ASP A 267 7.41 -10.28 -6.74
C ASP A 267 5.92 -10.47 -6.39
N LEU A 268 5.25 -9.44 -5.87
CA LEU A 268 3.81 -9.51 -5.57
C LEU A 268 2.98 -9.70 -6.84
N TRP A 269 3.26 -8.92 -7.88
CA TRP A 269 2.52 -8.95 -9.13
C TRP A 269 2.71 -10.28 -9.85
N ASP A 270 3.96 -10.67 -10.07
CA ASP A 270 4.33 -11.88 -10.80
C ASP A 270 3.81 -13.14 -10.10
N ALA A 271 3.85 -13.19 -8.76
CA ALA A 271 3.29 -14.30 -8.00
C ALA A 271 1.77 -14.44 -8.22
N ILE A 272 1.03 -13.34 -8.23
CA ILE A 272 -0.42 -13.34 -8.49
C ILE A 272 -0.72 -13.79 -9.93
N GLU A 273 0.04 -13.31 -10.91
CA GLU A 273 -0.12 -13.74 -12.32
C GLU A 273 0.17 -15.23 -12.51
N GLN A 274 1.13 -15.77 -11.77
CA GLN A 274 1.52 -17.18 -11.81
C GLN A 274 0.57 -18.10 -11.01
N GLY A 275 -0.34 -17.52 -10.22
CA GLY A 275 -1.25 -18.29 -9.35
C GLY A 275 -0.68 -18.66 -7.98
N ASP A 276 0.52 -18.17 -7.65
CA ASP A 276 1.16 -18.32 -6.33
C ASP A 276 0.63 -17.25 -5.36
N PHE A 277 -0.66 -17.36 -5.04
CA PHE A 277 -1.35 -16.31 -4.30
C PHE A 277 -0.71 -16.04 -2.92
N PRO A 278 -0.53 -14.76 -2.56
CA PRO A 278 -0.15 -14.40 -1.21
C PRO A 278 -1.23 -14.77 -0.19
N GLU A 279 -0.88 -15.56 0.82
CA GLU A 279 -1.82 -16.03 1.84
C GLU A 279 -1.30 -15.73 3.26
N TRP A 280 -2.21 -15.28 4.13
CA TRP A 280 -1.96 -15.07 5.55
C TRP A 280 -3.17 -15.53 6.36
N GLU A 281 -2.91 -16.08 7.55
CA GLU A 281 -3.94 -16.32 8.56
C GLU A 281 -4.11 -15.06 9.42
N LEU A 282 -5.35 -14.59 9.57
CA LEU A 282 -5.69 -13.59 10.58
C LEU A 282 -5.87 -14.29 11.93
N SER A 283 -5.16 -13.84 12.95
CA SER A 283 -5.31 -14.30 14.34
C SER A 283 -5.62 -13.12 15.25
N VAL A 284 -6.40 -13.39 16.30
CA VAL A 284 -6.91 -12.44 17.30
C VAL A 284 -6.63 -12.94 18.71
#